data_AF-A0AAV3RA84-F1
#
_entry.id   AF-A0AAV3RA84-F1
#
_cell.length_a   1.000
_cell.length_b   1.000
_cell.length_c   1.000
_cell.angle_alpha   90.00
_cell.angle_beta   90.00
_cell.angle_gamma   90.00
#
_symmetry.space_group_name_H-M   'P 1'
#
loop_
_entity.id
_entity.type
_entity.pdbx_description
1 polymer ?
#
loop_
_entity_poly.entity_id
_entity_poly.type
_entity_poly.pdbx_seq_one_letter_code
_entity_poly.pdbx_strand_id
1 'polypeptide(L)'
;MYYPQANGLAEAFNKTFCNLMKKTVKKSRKDLPVKMEEALWAYRTTFRTATQTTPYALFYGTQAVLPFEVKISSLRVAVNEEPYPSGANMMTHQEGKNVGPINGHYLKRYYP
;
A
#
# COMPACT_ATOMS: atom_id res chain seq x y z
N MET A 1 -1.75 24.51 -20.06
CA MET A 1 -2.30 23.68 -21.15
C MET A 1 -3.34 22.74 -20.53
N TYR A 2 -4.64 22.98 -20.75
CA TYR A 2 -5.74 22.18 -20.18
C TYR A 2 -6.16 21.13 -21.21
N TYR A 3 -6.18 19.85 -20.84
CA TYR A 3 -6.39 18.71 -21.75
C TYR A 3 -7.69 17.96 -21.39
N PRO A 4 -8.87 18.50 -21.75
CA PRO A 4 -10.16 17.96 -21.30
C PRO A 4 -10.46 16.54 -21.84
N GLN A 5 -9.96 16.16 -23.02
CA GLN A 5 -10.24 14.84 -23.59
C GLN A 5 -9.55 13.67 -22.84
N ALA A 6 -8.44 13.91 -22.15
CA ALA A 6 -7.70 12.86 -21.44
C ALA A 6 -8.10 12.72 -19.96
N ASN A 7 -8.93 13.63 -19.44
CA ASN A 7 -9.16 13.76 -18.00
C ASN A 7 -10.41 13.02 -17.49
N GLY A 8 -11.13 12.30 -18.35
CA GLY A 8 -12.42 11.67 -18.01
C GLY A 8 -12.34 10.70 -16.83
N LEU A 9 -11.25 9.93 -16.70
CA LEU A 9 -11.03 9.03 -15.56
C LEU A 9 -10.78 9.81 -14.26
N ALA A 10 -9.99 10.88 -14.32
CA ALA A 10 -9.73 11.75 -13.17
C ALA A 10 -11.00 12.50 -12.75
N GLU A 11 -11.82 12.95 -13.70
CA GLU A 11 -13.10 13.60 -13.43
C GLU A 11 -14.11 12.63 -12.80
N ALA A 12 -14.21 11.40 -13.31
CA ALA A 12 -15.08 10.37 -12.74
C ALA A 12 -14.64 9.99 -11.31
N PHE A 13 -13.33 9.85 -11.08
CA PHE A 13 -12.75 9.63 -9.76
C PHE A 13 -13.06 10.81 -8.83
N ASN A 14 -12.74 12.03 -9.23
CA ASN A 14 -12.96 13.24 -8.43
C ASN A 14 -14.44 13.40 -8.08
N LYS A 15 -15.35 13.11 -9.01
CA LYS A 15 -16.80 13.13 -8.76
C LYS A 15 -17.21 12.11 -7.70
N THR A 16 -16.69 10.89 -7.81
CA THR A 16 -16.98 9.79 -6.85
C THR A 16 -16.40 10.11 -5.47
N PHE A 17 -15.18 10.61 -5.44
CA PHE A 17 -14.47 10.98 -4.23
C PHE A 17 -15.15 12.16 -3.51
N CYS A 18 -15.50 13.22 -4.23
CA CYS A 18 -16.27 14.34 -3.69
C CYS A 18 -17.64 13.91 -3.14
N ASN A 19 -18.32 12.96 -3.80
CA ASN A 19 -19.59 12.43 -3.32
C ASN A 19 -19.44 11.59 -2.04
N LEU A 20 -18.38 10.79 -1.94
CA LEU A 20 -18.04 10.05 -0.72
C LEU A 20 -17.75 11.03 0.43
N MET A 21 -16.93 12.05 0.19
CA MET A 21 -16.62 13.08 1.17
C MET A 21 -17.87 13.81 1.67
N LYS A 22 -18.78 14.20 0.77
CA LYS A 22 -20.06 14.83 1.16
C LYS A 22 -20.89 13.95 2.11
N LYS A 23 -20.87 12.63 1.92
CA LYS A 23 -21.59 11.68 2.79
C LYS A 23 -20.89 11.51 4.15
N THR A 24 -19.57 11.42 4.18
CA THR A 24 -18.80 11.13 5.40
C THR A 24 -18.63 12.36 6.30
N VAL A 25 -18.56 13.57 5.72
CA VAL A 25 -18.26 14.84 6.42
C VAL A 25 -19.51 15.50 7.03
N LYS A 26 -20.68 14.86 6.89
CA LYS A 26 -21.97 15.39 7.36
C LYS A 26 -22.02 15.70 8.86
N LYS A 27 -21.12 15.13 9.67
CA LYS A 27 -21.07 15.31 11.14
C LYS A 27 -20.09 16.38 11.63
N SER A 28 -18.92 16.55 11.01
CA SER A 28 -17.89 17.51 11.46
C SER A 28 -16.88 17.82 10.36
N ARG A 29 -16.74 19.10 9.98
CA ARG A 29 -15.69 19.54 9.03
C ARG A 29 -14.27 19.38 9.58
N LYS A 30 -14.10 19.36 10.89
CA LYS A 30 -12.78 19.22 11.55
C LYS A 30 -12.14 17.86 11.29
N ASP A 31 -12.95 16.82 11.08
CA ASP A 31 -12.49 15.46 10.82
C ASP A 31 -12.25 15.18 9.33
N LEU A 32 -12.44 16.19 8.47
CA LEU A 32 -12.33 16.06 7.01
C LEU A 32 -10.97 15.49 6.57
N PRO A 33 -9.80 15.98 7.04
CA PRO A 33 -8.50 15.47 6.60
C PRO A 33 -8.33 13.99 6.96
N VAL A 34 -8.65 13.63 8.19
CA VAL A 34 -8.53 12.25 8.71
C VAL A 34 -9.46 11.31 7.93
N LYS A 35 -10.72 11.70 7.72
CA LYS A 35 -11.68 10.88 6.96
C LYS A 35 -11.31 10.76 5.48
N MET A 36 -10.68 11.79 4.92
CA MET A 36 -10.16 11.79 3.55
C MET A 36 -9.00 10.80 3.40
N GLU A 37 -8.06 10.81 4.34
CA GLU A 37 -6.94 9.86 4.37
C GLU A 37 -7.43 8.41 4.55
N GLU A 38 -8.35 8.17 5.48
CA GLU A 38 -8.96 6.85 5.70
C GLU A 38 -9.66 6.33 4.42
N ALA A 39 -10.45 7.17 3.77
CA ALA A 39 -11.18 6.80 2.54
C ALA A 39 -10.23 6.52 1.37
N LEU A 40 -9.18 7.33 1.20
CA LEU A 40 -8.15 7.10 0.19
C LEU A 40 -7.36 5.82 0.45
N TRP A 41 -7.02 5.56 1.71
CA TRP A 41 -6.35 4.33 2.11
C TRP A 41 -7.21 3.11 1.75
N ALA A 42 -8.47 3.10 2.19
CA ALA A 42 -9.40 2.02 1.86
C ALA A 42 -9.55 1.85 0.35
N TYR A 43 -9.67 2.93 -0.42
CA TYR A 43 -9.76 2.85 -1.88
C TYR A 43 -8.54 2.17 -2.50
N ARG A 44 -7.33 2.50 -2.03
CA ARG A 44 -6.06 2.00 -2.56
C ARG A 44 -5.79 0.55 -2.18
N THR A 45 -6.15 0.14 -0.97
CA THR A 45 -5.83 -1.20 -0.45
C THR A 45 -6.94 -2.22 -0.60
N THR A 46 -8.17 -1.81 -0.96
CA THR A 46 -9.29 -2.74 -1.17
C THR A 46 -9.21 -3.38 -2.55
N PHE A 47 -9.43 -4.69 -2.60
CA PHE A 47 -9.48 -5.46 -3.83
C PHE A 47 -10.62 -4.99 -4.74
N ARG A 48 -10.35 -4.82 -6.03
CA ARG A 48 -11.34 -4.44 -7.03
C ARG A 48 -11.58 -5.59 -7.98
N THR A 49 -12.80 -6.12 -7.99
CA THR A 49 -13.21 -7.22 -8.88
C THR A 49 -13.00 -6.89 -10.36
N ALA A 50 -13.21 -5.63 -10.76
CA ALA A 50 -13.03 -5.19 -12.14
C ALA A 50 -11.58 -5.30 -12.65
N THR A 51 -10.59 -5.10 -11.77
CA THR A 51 -9.16 -5.17 -12.11
C THR A 51 -8.48 -6.41 -11.57
N GLN A 52 -9.21 -7.26 -10.83
CA GLN A 52 -8.71 -8.44 -10.11
C GLN A 52 -7.47 -8.15 -9.23
N THR A 53 -7.32 -6.92 -8.76
CA THR A 53 -6.20 -6.47 -7.93
C THR A 53 -6.58 -5.22 -7.13
N THR A 54 -5.70 -4.79 -6.24
CA THR A 54 -5.86 -3.53 -5.50
C THR A 54 -5.34 -2.36 -6.36
N PRO A 55 -5.96 -1.16 -6.31
CA PRO A 55 -5.44 -0.01 -7.05
C PRO A 55 -4.00 0.37 -6.68
N TYR A 56 -3.58 0.11 -5.44
CA TYR A 56 -2.18 0.27 -5.02
C TYR A 56 -1.25 -0.67 -5.79
N ALA A 57 -1.59 -1.96 -5.86
CA ALA A 57 -0.78 -2.93 -6.60
C ALA A 57 -0.77 -2.68 -8.11
N LEU A 58 -1.86 -2.15 -8.66
CA LEU A 58 -1.89 -1.73 -10.07
C LEU A 58 -0.90 -0.61 -10.37
N PHE A 59 -0.69 0.32 -9.43
CA PHE A 59 0.19 1.49 -9.62
C PHE A 59 1.65 1.22 -9.26
N TYR A 60 1.90 0.48 -8.17
CA TYR A 60 3.24 0.22 -7.64
C TYR A 60 3.78 -1.18 -7.97
N GLY A 61 2.97 -2.06 -8.57
CA GLY A 61 3.36 -3.43 -8.90
C GLY A 61 3.40 -4.40 -7.71
N THR A 62 3.09 -3.95 -6.48
CA THR A 62 3.11 -4.76 -5.26
C THR A 62 1.96 -4.42 -4.32
N GLN A 63 1.55 -5.35 -3.45
CA GLN A 63 0.48 -5.11 -2.48
C GLN A 63 0.93 -4.14 -1.38
N ALA A 64 0.02 -3.26 -0.95
CA ALA A 64 0.28 -2.35 0.15
C ALA A 64 0.60 -3.12 1.43
N VAL A 65 1.65 -2.71 2.15
CA VAL A 65 1.95 -3.21 3.49
C VAL A 65 0.95 -2.58 4.45
N LEU A 66 0.20 -3.42 5.17
CA LEU A 66 -0.82 -2.94 6.09
C LEU A 66 -0.18 -2.57 7.45
N PRO A 67 -0.70 -1.58 8.18
CA PRO A 67 -0.14 -1.19 9.48
C PRO A 67 -0.06 -2.33 10.49
N PHE A 68 -0.98 -3.31 10.41
CA PHE A 68 -0.92 -4.49 11.28
C PHE A 68 0.27 -5.38 10.94
N GLU A 69 0.65 -5.47 9.67
CA GLU A 69 1.80 -6.26 9.22
C GLU A 69 3.10 -5.68 9.75
N VAL A 70 3.17 -4.35 9.85
CA VAL A 70 4.29 -3.65 10.50
C VAL A 70 4.33 -3.96 12.00
N LYS A 71 3.17 -3.94 12.68
CA LYS A 71 3.10 -4.23 14.12
C LYS A 71 3.50 -5.66 14.48
N ILE A 72 3.18 -6.64 13.63
CA ILE A 72 3.55 -8.04 13.84
C ILE A 72 4.92 -8.39 13.23
N SER A 73 5.62 -7.40 12.65
CA SER A 73 6.87 -7.58 11.89
C SER A 73 6.74 -8.73 10.88
N SER A 74 5.70 -8.67 10.05
CA SER A 74 5.40 -9.74 9.09
C SER A 74 6.59 -9.96 8.15
N LEU A 75 6.69 -11.17 7.60
CA LEU A 75 7.76 -11.53 6.65
C LEU A 75 7.85 -10.55 5.47
N ARG A 76 6.71 -10.00 5.03
CA ARG A 76 6.68 -8.98 3.98
C ARG A 76 7.38 -7.70 4.41
N VAL A 77 7.26 -7.29 5.67
CA VAL A 77 7.97 -6.11 6.20
C VAL A 77 9.46 -6.40 6.34
N ALA A 78 9.82 -7.55 6.91
CA ALA A 78 11.21 -7.96 7.10
C ALA A 78 12.01 -8.10 5.79
N VAL A 79 11.35 -8.46 4.68
CA VAL A 79 12.00 -8.62 3.36
C VAL A 79 12.07 -7.29 2.58
N ASN A 80 11.23 -6.30 2.92
CA ASN A 80 11.25 -4.96 2.29
C ASN A 80 12.13 -3.94 3.05
N GLU A 81 12.67 -4.29 4.22
CA GLU A 81 13.82 -3.58 4.78
C GLU A 81 15.00 -3.82 3.84
N GLU A 82 15.55 -2.73 3.31
CA GLU A 82 16.42 -2.76 2.13
C GLU A 82 17.53 -3.83 2.20
N PRO A 83 17.85 -4.48 1.07
CA PRO A 83 19.09 -5.23 0.98
C PRO A 83 20.23 -4.26 1.29
N TYR A 84 21.15 -4.66 2.17
CA TYR A 84 22.44 -3.97 2.28
C TYR A 84 23.01 -3.77 0.87
N PRO A 85 23.81 -2.71 0.61
CA PRO A 85 24.38 -2.41 -0.71
C PRO A 85 25.16 -3.58 -1.35
N SER A 86 25.44 -4.66 -0.61
CA SER A 86 26.00 -5.94 -1.06
C SER A 86 24.98 -6.99 -1.55
N GLY A 87 23.67 -6.70 -1.56
CA GLY A 87 22.62 -7.65 -1.95
C GLY A 87 22.23 -8.68 -0.88
N ALA A 88 22.54 -8.41 0.40
CA ALA A 88 22.19 -9.27 1.53
C ALA A 88 20.99 -8.70 2.30
N ASN A 89 19.98 -9.53 2.59
CA ASN A 89 18.86 -9.16 3.44
C ASN A 89 19.18 -9.58 4.89
N MET A 90 18.91 -8.71 5.86
CA MET A 90 19.04 -9.03 7.28
C MET A 90 17.73 -9.65 7.77
N MET A 91 17.76 -10.92 8.19
CA MET A 91 16.64 -11.47 8.96
C MET A 91 16.90 -11.19 10.43
N THR A 92 16.14 -10.30 11.06
CA THR A 92 16.16 -10.16 12.51
C THR A 92 15.17 -11.18 13.10
N HIS A 93 15.67 -12.17 13.84
CA HIS A 93 14.78 -13.07 14.61
C HIS A 93 14.20 -12.29 15.79
N GLN A 94 12.93 -12.56 16.15
CA GLN A 94 12.17 -11.89 17.24
C GLN A 94 12.83 -11.94 18.64
N GLU A 95 14.01 -12.54 18.78
CA GLU A 95 14.76 -12.72 20.02
C GLU A 95 16.04 -11.87 20.08
N GLY A 96 16.20 -10.86 19.21
CA GLY A 96 17.37 -9.96 19.22
C GLY A 96 18.70 -10.64 18.87
N LYS A 97 18.67 -11.88 18.36
CA LYS A 97 19.85 -12.58 17.84
C LYS A 97 19.99 -12.26 16.35
N ASN A 98 21.05 -11.52 16.01
CA ASN A 98 21.45 -11.26 14.63
C ASN A 98 21.83 -12.60 13.98
N VAL A 99 20.96 -13.17 13.15
CA VAL A 99 21.36 -14.21 12.21
C VAL A 99 22.02 -13.50 11.04
N GLY A 100 23.29 -13.84 10.79
CA GLY A 100 24.16 -13.15 9.85
C GLY A 100 23.61 -13.08 8.42
N PRO A 101 24.31 -12.37 7.52
CA PRO A 101 23.81 -12.09 6.17
C PRO A 101 23.47 -13.38 5.42
N ILE A 102 22.21 -13.50 4.98
CA ILE A 102 21.77 -14.61 4.14
C ILE A 102 21.88 -14.14 2.69
N ASN A 103 22.74 -14.82 1.92
CA ASN A 103 22.89 -14.57 0.49
C ASN A 103 21.56 -14.79 -0.23
N GLY A 104 21.07 -13.76 -0.93
CA GLY A 104 19.78 -13.76 -1.62
C GLY A 104 19.60 -14.86 -2.69
N HIS A 105 20.70 -15.51 -3.11
CA HIS A 105 20.70 -16.63 -4.05
C HIS A 105 20.01 -17.91 -3.51
N TYR A 106 19.81 -18.02 -2.19
CA TYR A 106 19.12 -19.14 -1.53
C TYR A 106 17.67 -18.84 -1.15
N LEU A 107 17.17 -17.61 -1.38
CA LEU A 107 15.77 -17.28 -1.16
C LEU A 107 14.92 -17.87 -2.29
N LYS A 108 14.44 -19.09 -2.09
CA LYS A 108 13.41 -19.68 -2.95
C LYS A 108 12.17 -18.80 -2.89
N ARG A 109 11.78 -18.20 -4.03
CA ARG A 109 10.48 -17.57 -4.22
C ARG A 109 9.41 -18.64 -4.13
N TYR A 110 8.79 -18.78 -2.97
CA TYR A 110 7.53 -19.48 -2.85
C TYR A 110 6.41 -18.49 -3.14
N TYR A 111 5.77 -18.61 -4.30
CA TYR A 111 4.32 -18.70 -4.55
C TYR A 111 4.07 -18.63 -6.09
N PRO A 112 2.98 -19.26 -6.58
CA PRO A 112 2.75 -19.62 -7.99
C PRO A 112 2.36 -18.46 -8.90
#